data_AF-A0A9W6G6U4-F1
#
_entry.id   AF-A0A9W6G6U4-F1
#
_cell.length_a   1.000
_cell.length_b   1.000
_cell.length_c   1.000
_cell.angle_alpha   90.00
_cell.angle_beta   90.00
_cell.angle_gamma   90.00
#
_symmetry.space_group_name_H-M   'P 1'
#
loop_
_entity.id
_entity.type
_entity.pdbx_description
1 polymer ?
#
loop_
_entity_poly.entity_id
_entity_poly.type
_entity_poly.pdbx_seq_one_letter_code
_entity_poly.pdbx_strand_id
1 'polypeptide(L)'
;MTARSITDRLKPGPGRRWNAALLNLSGLSLGFFHLRRYQAGVWHLAATAALSAIFAAGAVASNPGLWLGLAVLWLGWMAFYAWRIGGSPVPPQGPGSGSVKDVKRSLIDLISKDPLDDDVLAREEVPEAAAPARPSWTMTAVGAVLLAALVVGVLALRGAANDEFEAALAAHETGDCVAAEGHYDRIDLRYQLSFSGVLPLAAQDREQCAVLVEARQTASEGEYRATVEAYQAYLAFADAPGEDIAREELAEVHRAEAAALTEDPLTAAADYTAAIGIHALLADEFGDTDAGLAAPEAVQAMYDDAVASATAVGKCEQITVLHYFQRVGWSLELGDDATVAALTAAAVEDAAARLPGILLDCGDDAYARGDRTATKVLLGQLVTTVPDDPNTPAAQAILDDIAAQEAREAEEERQRQEEEAAEREREAEEAAEQARIDEIREEIADASSGGDNLADPDPAGSTGGSMELAIGNSSGYTLEILYDGPETGSFTIGGCDDCAGQCTDGWAVWETVSLPAGEYEMVVKATDEYVTPYYGVWDLDSGTAYEECYYIETY
;
A
#
# COMPACT_ATOMS: atom_id res chain seq x y z
N MET A 1 110.45 31.70 -14.84
CA MET A 1 109.01 31.78 -14.50
C MET A 1 108.26 30.78 -15.36
N THR A 2 107.77 29.71 -14.75
CA THR A 2 107.20 28.53 -15.38
C THR A 2 105.70 28.70 -15.64
N ALA A 3 105.23 28.33 -16.85
CA ALA A 3 103.86 28.46 -17.36
C ALA A 3 102.78 27.61 -16.63
N ARG A 4 103.04 27.18 -15.39
CA ARG A 4 102.14 26.35 -14.58
C ARG A 4 101.19 27.17 -13.68
N SER A 5 101.32 28.50 -13.63
CA SER A 5 100.56 29.35 -12.70
C SER A 5 99.34 30.08 -13.29
N ILE A 6 99.11 30.01 -14.59
CA ILE A 6 97.98 30.72 -15.25
C ILE A 6 96.73 29.84 -15.35
N THR A 7 96.87 28.52 -15.43
CA THR A 7 95.73 27.60 -15.56
C THR A 7 95.02 27.28 -14.24
N ASP A 8 95.65 27.44 -13.08
CA ASP A 8 94.98 27.20 -11.78
C ASP A 8 94.07 28.36 -11.32
N ARG A 9 94.18 29.56 -11.92
CA ARG A 9 93.29 30.69 -11.60
C ARG A 9 91.98 30.71 -12.38
N LEU A 10 91.74 29.76 -13.28
CA LEU A 10 90.53 29.71 -14.12
C LEU A 10 89.58 28.55 -13.76
N LYS A 11 89.78 27.90 -12.62
CA LYS A 11 88.77 26.95 -12.11
C LYS A 11 87.58 27.76 -11.58
N PRO A 12 86.37 27.61 -12.15
CA PRO A 12 85.19 28.29 -11.63
C PRO A 12 84.98 27.87 -10.17
N GLY A 13 84.88 28.87 -9.28
CA GLY A 13 84.68 28.63 -7.86
C GLY A 13 83.41 27.80 -7.60
N PRO A 14 83.39 26.95 -6.55
CA PRO A 14 82.26 26.06 -6.26
C PRO A 14 80.92 26.80 -6.12
N GLY A 15 80.94 28.07 -5.70
CA GLY A 15 79.73 28.91 -5.59
C GLY A 15 78.98 29.13 -6.91
N ARG A 16 79.66 29.12 -8.07
CA ARG A 16 78.99 29.31 -9.37
C ARG A 16 78.01 28.17 -9.69
N ARG A 17 78.35 26.94 -9.30
CA ARG A 17 77.50 25.76 -9.53
C ARG A 17 76.26 25.79 -8.65
N TRP A 18 76.44 26.11 -7.38
CA TRP A 18 75.35 26.20 -6.41
C TRP A 18 74.39 27.34 -6.71
N ASN A 19 74.90 28.51 -7.11
CA ASN A 19 74.07 29.64 -7.49
C ASN A 19 73.19 29.32 -8.71
N ALA A 20 73.75 28.66 -9.73
CA ALA A 20 72.98 28.25 -10.90
C ALA A 20 71.91 27.19 -10.55
N ALA A 21 72.23 26.25 -9.66
CA ALA A 21 71.27 25.24 -9.20
C ALA A 21 70.09 25.86 -8.45
N LEU A 22 70.38 26.74 -7.48
CA LEU A 22 69.35 27.40 -6.66
C LEU A 22 68.45 28.31 -7.48
N LEU A 23 69.01 29.07 -8.43
CA LEU A 23 68.22 29.92 -9.34
C LEU A 23 67.25 29.11 -10.20
N ASN A 24 67.59 27.87 -10.56
CA ASN A 24 66.71 27.01 -11.35
C ASN A 24 65.61 26.31 -10.55
N LEU A 25 65.73 26.22 -9.21
CA LEU A 25 64.62 25.73 -8.37
C LEU A 25 63.40 26.66 -8.41
N SER A 26 63.54 27.90 -8.89
CA SER A 26 62.41 28.81 -9.13
C SER A 26 61.49 28.38 -10.28
N GLY A 27 61.86 27.37 -11.09
CA GLY A 27 61.12 27.00 -12.30
C GLY A 27 61.41 27.90 -13.51
N LEU A 28 62.01 29.08 -13.31
CA LEU A 28 62.18 30.10 -14.36
C LEU A 28 63.47 29.95 -15.19
N SER A 29 64.20 28.84 -15.05
CA SER A 29 65.43 28.58 -15.82
C SER A 29 66.55 29.65 -15.66
N LEU A 30 66.49 30.48 -14.60
CA LEU A 30 67.39 31.61 -14.35
C LEU A 30 68.87 31.20 -14.17
N GLY A 31 69.11 30.00 -13.66
CA GLY A 31 70.45 29.42 -13.53
C GLY A 31 71.14 29.20 -14.87
N PHE A 32 70.39 28.80 -15.91
CA PHE A 32 70.95 28.63 -17.26
C PHE A 32 71.34 29.97 -17.89
N PHE A 33 70.51 31.00 -17.69
CA PHE A 33 70.81 32.35 -18.14
C PHE A 33 72.01 32.95 -17.39
N HIS A 34 72.12 32.71 -16.08
CA HIS A 34 73.28 33.08 -15.28
C HIS A 34 74.58 32.44 -15.82
N LEU A 35 74.51 31.19 -16.27
CA LEU A 35 75.63 30.49 -16.90
C LEU A 35 75.89 30.90 -18.37
N ARG A 36 75.10 31.84 -18.93
CA ARG A 36 75.10 32.26 -20.35
C ARG A 36 74.81 31.11 -21.33
N ARG A 37 74.06 30.09 -20.88
CA ARG A 37 73.62 28.94 -21.68
C ARG A 37 72.18 29.15 -22.14
N TYR A 38 71.96 30.18 -22.96
CA TYR A 38 70.62 30.65 -23.35
C TYR A 38 69.75 29.56 -23.99
N GLN A 39 70.30 28.75 -24.89
CA GLN A 39 69.54 27.66 -25.53
C GLN A 39 69.01 26.64 -24.50
N ALA A 40 69.83 26.23 -23.54
CA ALA A 40 69.40 25.33 -22.48
C ALA A 40 68.32 25.97 -21.59
N GLY A 41 68.46 27.27 -21.30
CA GLY A 41 67.48 28.03 -20.53
C GLY A 41 66.12 28.12 -21.23
N VAL A 42 66.10 28.41 -22.53
CA VAL A 42 64.86 28.47 -23.32
C VAL A 42 64.16 27.12 -23.37
N TRP A 43 64.89 26.02 -23.59
CA TRP A 43 64.30 24.68 -23.63
C TRP A 43 63.67 24.27 -22.30
N HIS A 44 64.34 24.50 -21.19
CA HIS A 44 63.82 24.16 -19.87
C HIS A 44 62.67 25.08 -19.44
N LEU A 45 62.69 26.36 -19.86
CA LEU A 45 61.57 27.27 -19.64
C LEU A 45 60.35 26.83 -20.45
N ALA A 46 60.53 26.46 -21.71
CA ALA A 46 59.45 25.93 -22.55
C ALA A 46 58.88 24.62 -21.99
N ALA A 47 59.72 23.72 -21.49
CA ALA A 47 59.27 22.49 -20.85
C ALA A 47 58.54 22.76 -19.51
N THR A 48 58.97 23.75 -18.73
CA THR A 48 58.26 24.16 -17.51
C THR A 48 56.90 24.78 -17.87
N ALA A 49 56.84 25.63 -18.89
CA ALA A 49 55.58 26.20 -19.37
C ALA A 49 54.61 25.12 -19.89
N ALA A 50 55.12 24.12 -20.62
CA ALA A 50 54.32 22.98 -21.06
C ALA A 50 53.78 22.17 -19.88
N LEU A 51 54.61 21.91 -18.87
CA LEU A 51 54.19 21.22 -17.65
C LEU A 51 53.12 22.02 -16.88
N SER A 52 53.29 23.34 -16.78
CA SER A 52 52.28 24.24 -16.18
C SER A 52 50.96 24.26 -16.97
N ALA A 53 51.02 24.21 -18.30
CA ALA A 53 49.82 24.13 -19.13
C ALA A 53 49.08 22.79 -18.92
N ILE A 54 49.81 21.68 -18.78
CA ILE A 54 49.21 20.37 -18.44
C ILE A 54 48.57 20.41 -17.05
N PHE A 55 49.18 21.10 -16.08
CA PHE A 55 48.59 21.29 -14.76
C PHE A 55 47.29 22.11 -14.82
N ALA A 56 47.30 23.22 -15.57
CA ALA A 56 46.13 24.06 -15.76
C ALA A 56 44.99 23.36 -16.51
N ALA A 57 45.30 22.36 -17.35
CA ALA A 57 44.32 21.56 -18.06
C ALA A 57 43.62 20.48 -17.19
N GLY A 58 43.76 20.53 -15.86
CA GLY A 58 43.04 19.65 -14.93
C GLY A 58 43.66 18.27 -14.71
N ALA A 59 44.80 17.96 -15.33
CA ALA A 59 45.46 16.66 -15.17
C ALA A 59 45.84 16.36 -13.70
N VAL A 60 46.07 17.42 -12.90
CA VAL A 60 46.40 17.37 -11.48
C VAL A 60 45.33 16.69 -10.64
N ALA A 61 44.05 16.96 -10.93
CA ALA A 61 42.94 16.57 -10.07
C ALA A 61 42.85 15.05 -9.91
N SER A 62 43.22 14.28 -10.94
CA SER A 62 43.15 12.82 -10.92
C SER A 62 44.26 12.14 -10.10
N ASN A 63 45.41 12.80 -9.92
CA ASN A 63 46.52 12.21 -9.15
C ASN A 63 47.48 13.30 -8.61
N PRO A 64 47.07 14.06 -7.58
CA PRO A 64 47.85 15.22 -7.11
C PRO A 64 49.23 14.81 -6.60
N GLY A 65 49.36 13.62 -6.00
CA GLY A 65 50.63 13.08 -5.53
C GLY A 65 51.64 12.81 -6.65
N LEU A 66 51.20 12.18 -7.75
CA LEU A 66 52.04 11.93 -8.92
C LEU A 66 52.56 13.24 -9.52
N TRP A 67 51.66 14.20 -9.70
CA TRP A 67 51.97 15.47 -10.33
C TRP A 67 52.87 16.36 -9.47
N LEU A 68 52.65 16.38 -8.15
CA LEU A 68 53.57 17.01 -7.21
C LEU A 68 54.96 16.34 -7.28
N GLY A 69 55.00 15.01 -7.30
CA GLY A 69 56.25 14.26 -7.46
C GLY A 69 56.99 14.60 -8.75
N LEU A 70 56.26 14.70 -9.87
CA LEU A 70 56.83 15.04 -11.17
C LEU A 70 57.33 16.50 -11.22
N ALA A 71 56.62 17.44 -10.59
CA ALA A 71 57.07 18.82 -10.44
C ALA A 71 58.37 18.90 -9.62
N VAL A 72 58.43 18.21 -8.47
CA VAL A 72 59.63 18.16 -7.62
C VAL A 72 60.81 17.52 -8.36
N LEU A 73 60.57 16.42 -9.07
CA LEU A 73 61.60 15.74 -9.85
C LEU A 73 62.10 16.61 -11.00
N TRP A 74 61.20 17.32 -11.69
CA TRP A 74 61.56 18.26 -12.76
C TRP A 74 62.41 19.42 -12.25
N LEU A 75 62.01 20.06 -11.15
CA LEU A 75 62.79 21.14 -10.53
C LEU A 75 64.15 20.64 -10.02
N GLY A 76 64.17 19.46 -9.39
CA GLY A 76 65.40 18.80 -8.94
C GLY A 76 66.34 18.50 -10.12
N TRP A 77 65.81 18.03 -11.25
CA TRP A 77 66.56 17.81 -12.48
C TRP A 77 67.15 19.11 -13.03
N MET A 78 66.37 20.19 -13.12
CA MET A 78 66.86 21.50 -13.59
C MET A 78 67.99 22.05 -12.72
N ALA A 79 67.87 21.90 -11.40
CA ALA A 79 68.89 22.32 -10.45
C ALA A 79 70.16 21.47 -10.59
N PHE A 80 70.02 20.14 -10.65
CA PHE A 80 71.14 19.22 -10.85
C PHE A 80 71.86 19.43 -12.18
N TYR A 81 71.11 19.60 -13.27
CA TYR A 81 71.68 19.81 -14.60
C TYR A 81 72.47 21.12 -14.66
N ALA A 82 71.92 22.21 -14.10
CA ALA A 82 72.64 23.49 -13.98
C ALA A 82 73.89 23.41 -13.10
N TRP A 83 73.82 22.69 -11.98
CA TRP A 83 74.97 22.42 -11.12
C TRP A 83 76.09 21.70 -11.89
N ARG A 84 75.73 20.67 -12.67
CA ARG A 84 76.65 19.87 -13.48
C ARG A 84 77.33 20.71 -14.55
N ILE A 85 76.58 21.44 -15.38
CA ILE A 85 77.13 22.25 -16.48
C ILE A 85 77.87 23.50 -16.00
N GLY A 86 77.51 24.03 -14.82
CA GLY A 86 78.22 25.16 -14.20
C GLY A 86 79.68 24.84 -13.86
N GLY A 87 80.04 23.55 -13.84
CA GLY A 87 81.40 23.07 -13.68
C GLY A 87 82.24 23.01 -14.95
N SER A 88 81.62 23.05 -16.12
CA SER A 88 82.34 22.98 -17.39
C SER A 88 82.92 24.35 -17.74
N PRO A 89 84.18 24.42 -18.23
CA PRO A 89 84.73 25.65 -18.78
C PRO A 89 83.81 26.18 -19.88
N VAL A 90 83.56 27.49 -19.89
CA VAL A 90 82.87 28.12 -21.01
C VAL A 90 83.79 28.00 -22.22
N PRO A 91 83.39 27.35 -23.32
CA PRO A 91 84.22 27.32 -24.51
C PRO A 91 84.51 28.76 -24.92
N PRO A 92 85.79 29.13 -25.19
CA PRO A 92 86.13 30.48 -25.58
C PRO A 92 85.31 30.83 -26.82
N GLN A 93 84.53 31.92 -26.74
CA GLN A 93 83.88 32.50 -27.90
C GLN A 93 85.01 33.08 -28.77
N GLY A 94 85.52 32.27 -29.69
CA GLY A 94 86.45 32.74 -30.71
C GLY A 94 85.76 33.80 -31.56
N PRO A 95 86.42 34.93 -31.86
CA PRO A 95 85.86 35.93 -32.75
C PRO A 95 85.75 35.33 -34.15
N GLY A 96 84.52 35.21 -34.65
CA GLY A 96 84.20 35.07 -36.07
C GLY A 96 84.82 33.88 -36.81
N SER A 97 84.16 32.72 -36.76
CA SER A 97 83.99 31.95 -38.01
C SER A 97 82.74 32.47 -38.71
N GLY A 98 82.84 33.67 -39.26
CA GLY A 98 81.98 34.06 -40.37
C GLY A 98 82.19 33.00 -41.44
N SER A 99 81.13 32.23 -41.74
CA SER A 99 81.11 31.44 -42.95
C SER A 99 81.33 32.42 -44.11
N VAL A 100 82.34 32.15 -44.93
CA VAL A 100 82.71 32.83 -46.19
C VAL A 100 81.62 32.62 -47.28
N LYS A 101 80.36 32.57 -46.85
CA LYS A 101 79.19 33.00 -47.59
C LYS A 101 78.79 34.33 -46.97
N ASP A 102 79.66 35.31 -47.12
CA ASP A 102 79.70 36.00 -48.41
C ASP A 102 78.29 36.13 -49.03
N VAL A 103 77.54 37.14 -48.62
CA VAL A 103 77.80 38.56 -48.99
C VAL A 103 77.47 38.83 -50.46
N LYS A 104 76.89 37.88 -51.21
CA LYS A 104 76.41 38.18 -52.56
C LYS A 104 74.96 38.69 -52.68
N ARG A 105 74.21 38.98 -51.59
CA ARG A 105 72.75 39.20 -51.78
C ARG A 105 72.01 40.38 -51.16
N SER A 106 72.53 41.17 -50.22
CA SER A 106 71.73 42.33 -49.75
C SER A 106 72.58 43.56 -49.49
N LEU A 107 73.43 43.87 -50.47
CA LEU A 107 73.98 45.21 -50.69
C LEU A 107 73.24 45.92 -51.85
N ILE A 108 71.98 45.56 -52.06
CA ILE A 108 71.01 46.25 -52.91
C ILE A 108 69.76 46.44 -52.06
N ASP A 109 69.80 47.42 -51.16
CA ASP A 109 68.62 48.23 -50.76
C ASP A 109 69.03 49.28 -49.71
N LEU A 110 70.12 49.99 -50.03
CA LEU A 110 70.27 51.37 -49.60
C LEU A 110 69.59 52.21 -50.69
N ILE A 111 68.43 52.81 -50.40
CA ILE A 111 67.97 54.12 -50.91
C ILE A 111 66.75 54.51 -50.06
N SER A 112 66.93 55.49 -49.16
CA SER A 112 66.12 56.71 -49.11
C SER A 112 66.03 57.29 -47.69
N LYS A 113 66.80 58.39 -47.51
CA LYS A 113 66.46 59.64 -46.78
C LYS A 113 66.28 59.56 -45.26
N ASP A 114 66.75 60.49 -44.44
CA ASP A 114 67.45 61.77 -44.61
C ASP A 114 68.02 62.16 -43.20
N PRO A 115 68.75 63.28 -43.03
CA PRO A 115 69.84 63.43 -42.04
C PRO A 115 69.58 64.49 -40.95
N LEU A 116 70.64 64.77 -40.16
CA LEU A 116 70.87 65.82 -39.14
C LEU A 116 70.33 65.49 -37.73
N ASP A 117 71.03 65.71 -36.61
CA ASP A 117 72.02 66.73 -36.26
C ASP A 117 73.22 66.19 -35.45
N ASP A 118 74.40 66.73 -35.75
CA ASP A 118 75.58 66.81 -34.89
C ASP A 118 75.50 68.14 -34.10
N ASP A 119 75.55 68.11 -32.77
CA ASP A 119 76.53 68.89 -32.00
C ASP A 119 76.39 68.73 -30.46
N VAL A 120 77.47 69.12 -29.77
CA VAL A 120 77.57 69.42 -28.33
C VAL A 120 78.19 68.33 -27.43
N LEU A 121 79.51 68.24 -27.58
CA LEU A 121 80.52 68.54 -26.56
C LEU A 121 80.56 67.71 -25.25
N ALA A 122 81.65 66.95 -25.16
CA ALA A 122 82.58 66.89 -24.03
C ALA A 122 81.98 66.69 -22.62
N ARG A 123 82.04 65.44 -22.13
CA ARG A 123 82.05 65.16 -20.70
C ARG A 123 83.21 64.24 -20.33
N GLU A 124 83.95 64.71 -19.34
CA GLU A 124 85.20 64.22 -18.78
C GLU A 124 85.24 62.70 -18.53
N GLU A 125 86.37 62.09 -18.88
CA GLU A 125 86.77 60.76 -18.42
C GLU A 125 86.98 60.79 -16.90
N VAL A 126 85.97 60.33 -16.15
CA VAL A 126 86.12 59.97 -14.75
C VAL A 126 86.83 58.60 -14.70
N PRO A 127 87.95 58.45 -13.99
CA PRO A 127 88.62 57.17 -13.84
C PRO A 127 87.67 56.16 -13.18
N GLU A 128 87.44 55.06 -13.89
CA GLU A 128 86.61 53.92 -13.49
C GLU A 128 87.15 53.31 -12.18
N ALA A 129 86.58 53.77 -11.05
CA ALA A 129 86.80 53.16 -9.76
C ALA A 129 86.33 51.71 -9.83
N ALA A 130 87.27 50.78 -9.62
CA ALA A 130 87.02 49.35 -9.56
C ALA A 130 85.79 49.06 -8.69
N ALA A 131 84.68 48.70 -9.34
CA ALA A 131 83.44 48.39 -8.66
C ALA A 131 83.71 47.25 -7.66
N PRO A 132 83.30 47.40 -6.39
CA PRO A 132 83.50 46.35 -5.40
C PRO A 132 82.88 45.05 -5.93
N ALA A 133 83.66 43.97 -5.90
CA ALA A 133 83.19 42.65 -6.28
C ALA A 133 81.89 42.35 -5.52
N ARG A 134 80.75 42.41 -6.23
CA ARG A 134 79.44 42.22 -5.62
C ARG A 134 79.42 40.83 -5.00
N PRO A 135 79.15 40.72 -3.69
CA PRO A 135 79.31 39.46 -2.97
C PRO A 135 78.24 38.47 -3.47
N SER A 136 78.68 37.27 -3.88
CA SER A 136 77.91 36.28 -4.65
C SER A 136 76.72 35.63 -3.92
N TRP A 137 76.39 36.05 -2.71
CA TRP A 137 75.26 35.56 -1.90
C TRP A 137 73.93 36.27 -2.21
N THR A 138 73.95 37.41 -2.90
CA THR A 138 72.72 38.17 -3.19
C THR A 138 71.75 37.38 -4.07
N MET A 139 72.25 36.58 -5.01
CA MET A 139 71.42 35.76 -5.89
C MET A 139 70.82 34.53 -5.20
N THR A 140 71.52 33.95 -4.21
CA THR A 140 70.97 32.83 -3.43
C THR A 140 69.90 33.30 -2.46
N ALA A 141 70.09 34.49 -1.88
CA ALA A 141 69.09 35.13 -1.03
C ALA A 141 67.79 35.41 -1.81
N VAL A 142 67.90 35.98 -3.03
CA VAL A 142 66.73 36.24 -3.89
C VAL A 142 65.99 34.95 -4.25
N GLY A 143 66.71 33.89 -4.65
CA GLY A 143 66.08 32.60 -4.96
C GLY A 143 65.36 31.97 -3.75
N ALA A 144 65.97 32.04 -2.56
CA ALA A 144 65.36 31.54 -1.33
C ALA A 144 64.11 32.36 -0.93
N VAL A 145 64.16 33.68 -1.07
CA VAL A 145 63.00 34.57 -0.79
C VAL A 145 61.85 34.29 -1.74
N LEU A 146 62.12 34.12 -3.05
CA LEU A 146 61.08 33.79 -4.03
C LEU A 146 60.45 32.42 -3.76
N LEU A 147 61.25 31.41 -3.41
CA LEU A 147 60.74 30.09 -3.03
C LEU A 147 59.89 30.17 -1.76
N ALA A 148 60.36 30.88 -0.73
CA ALA A 148 59.61 31.08 0.50
C ALA A 148 58.29 31.82 0.25
N ALA A 149 58.29 32.88 -0.58
CA ALA A 149 57.09 33.59 -0.97
C ALA A 149 56.09 32.70 -1.72
N LEU A 150 56.57 31.80 -2.60
CA LEU A 150 55.73 30.83 -3.30
C LEU A 150 55.12 29.81 -2.33
N VAL A 151 55.92 29.25 -1.41
CA VAL A 151 55.42 28.33 -0.37
C VAL A 151 54.38 29.00 0.50
N VAL A 152 54.67 30.22 0.99
CA VAL A 152 53.72 31.01 1.80
C VAL A 152 52.45 31.32 1.01
N GLY A 153 52.57 31.67 -0.28
CA GLY A 153 51.42 31.92 -1.15
C GLY A 153 50.53 30.70 -1.35
N VAL A 154 51.13 29.52 -1.60
CA VAL A 154 50.38 28.25 -1.72
C VAL A 154 49.71 27.89 -0.40
N LEU A 155 50.40 28.04 0.73
CA LEU A 155 49.82 27.78 2.06
C LEU A 155 48.67 28.75 2.37
N ALA A 156 48.80 30.03 2.01
CA ALA A 156 47.74 31.02 2.17
C ALA A 156 46.52 30.71 1.29
N LEU A 157 46.73 30.30 0.03
CA LEU A 157 45.64 29.88 -0.86
C LEU A 157 44.95 28.61 -0.36
N ARG A 158 45.70 27.66 0.23
CA ARG A 158 45.12 26.47 0.86
C ARG A 158 44.29 26.81 2.09
N GLY A 159 44.80 27.70 2.95
CA GLY A 159 44.05 28.20 4.10
C GLY A 159 42.74 28.86 3.66
N ALA A 160 42.81 29.80 2.72
CA ALA A 160 41.62 30.47 2.19
C ALA A 160 40.62 29.51 1.50
N ALA A 161 41.11 28.47 0.82
CA ALA A 161 40.25 27.45 0.23
C ALA A 161 39.53 26.61 1.30
N ASN A 162 40.20 26.30 2.41
CA ASN A 162 39.59 25.59 3.52
C ASN A 162 38.57 26.47 4.27
N ASP A 163 38.89 27.73 4.54
CA ASP A 163 37.96 28.68 5.17
C ASP A 163 36.69 28.86 4.31
N GLU A 164 36.85 28.93 2.98
CA GLU A 164 35.73 29.01 2.05
C GLU A 164 34.90 27.72 2.02
N PHE A 165 35.54 26.56 2.15
CA PHE A 165 34.87 25.26 2.22
C PHE A 165 34.10 25.08 3.53
N GLU A 166 34.67 25.51 4.66
CA GLU A 166 33.97 25.54 5.95
C GLU A 166 32.74 26.46 5.89
N ALA A 167 32.84 27.61 5.23
CA ALA A 167 31.69 28.49 5.01
C ALA A 167 30.64 27.86 4.08
N ALA A 168 31.06 27.10 3.07
CA ALA A 168 30.15 26.35 2.19
C ALA A 168 29.40 25.26 2.97
N LEU A 169 30.12 24.49 3.78
CA LEU A 169 29.54 23.46 4.64
C LEU A 169 28.56 24.07 5.64
N ALA A 170 28.93 25.14 6.34
CA ALA A 170 28.03 25.81 7.28
C ALA A 170 26.73 26.29 6.60
N ALA A 171 26.81 26.80 5.37
CA ALA A 171 25.62 27.15 4.60
C ALA A 171 24.79 25.92 4.23
N HIS A 172 25.43 24.84 3.76
CA HIS A 172 24.78 23.58 3.39
C HIS A 172 24.13 22.87 4.60
N GLU A 173 24.79 22.88 5.77
CA GLU A 173 24.26 22.38 7.05
C GLU A 173 22.99 23.12 7.46
N THR A 174 22.88 24.41 7.13
CA THR A 174 21.65 25.20 7.34
C THR A 174 20.64 25.09 6.18
N GLY A 175 20.92 24.24 5.19
CA GLY A 175 20.07 24.04 4.02
C GLY A 175 20.09 25.21 3.03
N ASP A 176 20.96 26.21 3.18
CA ASP A 176 21.09 27.32 2.24
C ASP A 176 21.99 26.92 1.07
N CYS A 177 21.47 26.05 0.19
CA CYS A 177 22.18 25.57 -0.99
C CYS A 177 22.57 26.71 -1.94
N VAL A 178 21.81 27.81 -1.99
CA VAL A 178 22.14 28.95 -2.85
C VAL A 178 23.40 29.66 -2.35
N ALA A 179 23.52 29.88 -1.05
CA ALA A 179 24.75 30.40 -0.47
C ALA A 179 25.91 29.40 -0.61
N ALA A 180 25.67 28.12 -0.29
CA ALA A 180 26.68 27.06 -0.36
C ALA A 180 27.26 26.89 -1.77
N GLU A 181 26.42 26.83 -2.81
CA GLU A 181 26.86 26.81 -4.21
C GLU A 181 27.74 28.00 -4.56
N GLY A 182 27.39 29.20 -4.06
CA GLY A 182 28.22 30.39 -4.23
C GLY A 182 29.61 30.26 -3.63
N HIS A 183 29.75 29.56 -2.49
CA HIS A 183 31.05 29.23 -1.88
C HIS A 183 31.78 28.13 -2.67
N TYR A 184 31.10 27.04 -3.06
CA TYR A 184 31.67 25.96 -3.87
C TYR A 184 32.17 26.44 -5.23
N ASP A 185 31.44 27.33 -5.91
CA ASP A 185 31.87 27.95 -7.17
C ASP A 185 33.15 28.78 -7.01
N ARG A 186 33.32 29.48 -5.87
CA ARG A 186 34.57 30.21 -5.59
C ARG A 186 35.74 29.25 -5.36
N ILE A 187 35.51 28.11 -4.71
CA ILE A 187 36.50 27.04 -4.53
C ILE A 187 37.01 26.53 -5.88
N ASP A 188 36.09 26.21 -6.79
CA ASP A 188 36.44 25.74 -8.13
C ASP A 188 37.11 26.84 -8.97
N LEU A 189 36.52 28.03 -9.08
CA LEU A 189 37.03 29.07 -9.98
C LEU A 189 38.32 29.73 -9.49
N ARG A 190 38.48 29.94 -8.17
CA ARG A 190 39.56 30.77 -7.61
C ARG A 190 40.70 29.96 -7.02
N TYR A 191 40.43 28.75 -6.53
CA TYR A 191 41.39 27.98 -5.73
C TYR A 191 41.84 26.67 -6.38
N GLN A 192 41.56 26.44 -7.67
CA GLN A 192 42.09 25.30 -8.46
C GLN A 192 43.62 25.13 -8.35
N LEU A 193 44.38 26.23 -8.22
CA LEU A 193 45.85 26.20 -8.09
C LEU A 193 46.36 25.95 -6.66
N SER A 194 45.47 25.83 -5.67
CA SER A 194 45.85 25.58 -4.27
C SER A 194 46.32 24.14 -4.03
N PHE A 195 45.96 23.21 -4.92
CA PHE A 195 46.16 21.76 -4.72
C PHE A 195 45.63 21.31 -3.35
N SER A 196 44.52 21.89 -2.89
CA SER A 196 43.86 21.49 -1.64
C SER A 196 43.08 20.19 -1.86
N GLY A 197 42.98 19.37 -0.81
CA GLY A 197 42.15 18.16 -0.82
C GLY A 197 40.65 18.45 -0.84
N VAL A 198 40.24 19.70 -0.59
CA VAL A 198 38.83 20.11 -0.55
C VAL A 198 38.20 20.27 -1.94
N LEU A 199 38.98 20.37 -3.02
CA LEU A 199 38.44 20.54 -4.37
C LEU A 199 37.48 19.41 -4.81
N PRO A 200 37.85 18.11 -4.70
CA PRO A 200 36.92 17.03 -5.02
C PRO A 200 35.74 16.94 -4.05
N LEU A 201 35.92 17.31 -2.77
CA LEU A 201 34.83 17.34 -1.78
C LEU A 201 33.82 18.44 -2.12
N ALA A 202 34.29 19.66 -2.41
CA ALA A 202 33.43 20.77 -2.84
C ALA A 202 32.63 20.45 -4.11
N ALA A 203 33.19 19.69 -5.05
CA ALA A 203 32.48 19.25 -6.24
C ALA A 203 31.38 18.22 -5.91
N GLN A 204 31.67 17.29 -5.00
CA GLN A 204 30.71 16.30 -4.49
C GLN A 204 29.57 16.98 -3.72
N ASP A 205 29.88 17.85 -2.76
CA ASP A 205 28.86 18.51 -1.92
C ASP A 205 27.98 19.47 -2.72
N ARG A 206 28.52 20.06 -3.80
CA ARG A 206 27.73 20.82 -4.77
C ARG A 206 26.68 19.95 -5.46
N GLU A 207 27.04 18.74 -5.88
CA GLU A 207 26.09 17.79 -6.47
C GLU A 207 24.99 17.42 -5.46
N GLN A 208 25.36 17.21 -4.20
CA GLN A 208 24.39 16.99 -3.12
C GLN A 208 23.43 18.18 -2.94
N CYS A 209 23.94 19.42 -2.93
CA CYS A 209 23.13 20.64 -2.90
C CYS A 209 22.11 20.69 -4.06
N ALA A 210 22.53 20.32 -5.27
CA ALA A 210 21.64 20.30 -6.42
C ALA A 210 20.49 19.30 -6.23
N VAL A 211 20.76 18.11 -5.68
CA VAL A 211 19.72 17.11 -5.37
C VAL A 211 18.76 17.62 -4.30
N LEU A 212 19.24 18.30 -3.24
CA LEU A 212 18.35 18.87 -2.22
C LEU A 212 17.44 19.99 -2.77
N VAL A 213 17.97 20.84 -3.66
CA VAL A 213 17.18 21.87 -4.34
C VAL A 213 16.09 21.25 -5.21
N GLU A 214 16.42 20.18 -5.94
CA GLU A 214 15.46 19.43 -6.75
C GLU A 214 14.37 18.76 -5.89
N ALA A 215 14.74 18.19 -4.73
CA ALA A 215 13.79 17.62 -3.78
C ALA A 215 12.78 18.65 -3.26
N ARG A 216 13.26 19.84 -2.88
CA ARG A 216 12.39 20.96 -2.46
C ARG A 216 11.52 21.50 -3.58
N GLN A 217 12.04 21.54 -4.81
CA GLN A 217 11.23 21.91 -5.97
C GLN A 217 10.10 20.89 -6.17
N THR A 218 10.41 19.60 -6.12
CA THR A 218 9.42 18.51 -6.23
C THR A 218 8.37 18.61 -5.12
N ALA A 219 8.79 18.91 -3.89
CA ALA A 219 7.88 19.16 -2.77
C ALA A 219 6.91 20.31 -3.05
N SER A 220 7.38 21.39 -3.67
CA SER A 220 6.54 22.54 -4.04
C SER A 220 5.50 22.23 -5.14
N GLU A 221 5.70 21.15 -5.90
CA GLU A 221 4.75 20.67 -6.91
C GLU A 221 3.63 19.80 -6.29
N GLY A 222 3.78 19.37 -5.03
CA GLY A 222 2.76 18.65 -4.28
C GLY A 222 2.66 17.15 -4.60
N GLU A 223 3.64 16.58 -5.33
CA GLU A 223 3.65 15.15 -5.63
C GLU A 223 4.33 14.35 -4.51
N TYR A 224 3.54 13.81 -3.56
CA TYR A 224 4.05 13.11 -2.37
C TYR A 224 5.10 12.04 -2.69
N ARG A 225 4.78 11.07 -3.58
CA ARG A 225 5.69 9.95 -3.89
C ARG A 225 7.00 10.41 -4.53
N ALA A 226 6.95 11.38 -5.45
CA ALA A 226 8.13 11.92 -6.10
C ALA A 226 9.00 12.70 -5.11
N THR A 227 8.35 13.43 -4.19
CA THR A 227 9.02 14.19 -3.12
C THR A 227 9.79 13.26 -2.18
N VAL A 228 9.16 12.17 -1.72
CA VAL A 228 9.82 11.17 -0.87
C VAL A 228 11.03 10.56 -1.57
N GLU A 229 10.91 10.18 -2.85
CA GLU A 229 12.01 9.63 -3.64
C GLU A 229 13.18 10.63 -3.77
N ALA A 230 12.88 11.91 -3.99
CA ALA A 230 13.90 12.95 -4.13
C ALA A 230 14.65 13.23 -2.81
N TYR A 231 13.96 13.33 -1.67
CA TYR A 231 14.63 13.47 -0.37
C TYR A 231 15.43 12.22 0.00
N GLN A 232 14.91 11.01 -0.26
CA GLN A 232 15.65 9.78 -0.04
C GLN A 232 16.91 9.69 -0.91
N ALA A 233 16.88 10.21 -2.14
CA ALA A 233 18.07 10.31 -2.99
C ALA A 233 19.13 11.23 -2.37
N TYR A 234 18.74 12.33 -1.72
CA TYR A 234 19.65 13.18 -0.97
C TYR A 234 20.20 12.46 0.29
N LEU A 235 19.32 11.84 1.08
CA LEU A 235 19.71 11.12 2.31
C LEU A 235 20.54 9.85 2.04
N ALA A 236 20.58 9.37 0.78
CA ALA A 236 21.46 8.27 0.37
C ALA A 236 22.93 8.68 0.27
N PHE A 237 23.25 9.99 0.28
CA PHE A 237 24.63 10.45 0.39
C PHE A 237 25.15 10.23 1.80
N ALA A 238 26.29 9.56 1.93
CA ALA A 238 26.98 9.42 3.21
C ALA A 238 27.47 10.79 3.70
N ASP A 239 27.22 11.08 4.99
CA ASP A 239 27.64 12.31 5.67
C ASP A 239 27.15 13.59 4.98
N ALA A 240 25.90 13.60 4.48
CA ALA A 240 25.30 14.77 3.83
C ALA A 240 25.22 15.95 4.83
N PRO A 241 25.84 17.12 4.55
CA PRO A 241 25.90 18.21 5.53
C PRO A 241 24.53 18.70 6.02
N GLY A 242 23.51 18.67 5.17
CA GLY A 242 22.13 19.06 5.49
C GLY A 242 21.21 17.90 5.86
N GLU A 243 21.74 16.75 6.31
CA GLU A 243 20.95 15.56 6.64
C GLU A 243 19.79 15.88 7.61
N ASP A 244 20.07 16.57 8.72
CA ASP A 244 19.07 16.90 9.74
C ASP A 244 17.91 17.73 9.16
N ILE A 245 18.21 18.72 8.32
CA ILE A 245 17.19 19.57 7.68
C ILE A 245 16.39 18.79 6.65
N ALA A 246 17.05 17.96 5.83
CA ALA A 246 16.36 17.13 4.86
C ALA A 246 15.45 16.08 5.54
N ARG A 247 15.88 15.52 6.67
CA ARG A 247 15.06 14.63 7.51
C ARG A 247 13.84 15.36 8.07
N GLU A 248 14.02 16.56 8.63
CA GLU A 248 12.92 17.39 9.14
C GLU A 248 11.91 17.73 8.02
N GLU A 249 12.40 18.17 6.85
CA GLU A 249 11.54 18.51 5.71
C GLU A 249 10.79 17.28 5.17
N LEU A 250 11.44 16.11 5.09
CA LEU A 250 10.80 14.86 4.68
C LEU A 250 9.74 14.40 5.70
N ALA A 251 10.03 14.53 7.00
CA ALA A 251 9.07 14.22 8.05
C ALA A 251 7.82 15.12 7.95
N GLU A 252 8.00 16.40 7.64
CA GLU A 252 6.90 17.33 7.38
C GLU A 252 6.06 16.96 6.15
N VAL A 253 6.70 16.49 5.07
CA VAL A 253 6.00 15.96 3.88
C VAL A 253 5.13 14.75 4.24
N HIS A 254 5.68 13.81 5.01
CA HIS A 254 4.91 12.66 5.52
C HIS A 254 3.73 13.10 6.39
N ARG A 255 3.95 14.03 7.31
CA ARG A 255 2.88 14.57 8.17
C ARG A 255 1.76 15.22 7.36
N ALA A 256 2.10 15.99 6.33
CA ALA A 256 1.12 16.63 5.44
C ALA A 256 0.29 15.59 4.66
N GLU A 257 0.92 14.52 4.17
CA GLU A 257 0.20 13.41 3.51
C GLU A 257 -0.77 12.70 4.47
N ALA A 258 -0.33 12.40 5.70
CA ALA A 258 -1.20 11.78 6.71
C ALA A 258 -2.43 12.66 7.03
N ALA A 259 -2.24 13.98 7.09
CA ALA A 259 -3.34 14.93 7.26
C ALA A 259 -4.27 14.98 6.03
N ALA A 260 -3.72 14.91 4.80
CA ALA A 260 -4.51 14.90 3.57
C ALA A 260 -5.37 13.63 3.45
N LEU A 261 -4.84 12.48 3.87
CA LEU A 261 -5.59 11.21 3.92
C LEU A 261 -6.77 11.24 4.90
N THR A 262 -6.75 12.15 5.88
CA THR A 262 -7.74 12.26 6.95
C THR A 262 -8.59 13.53 6.87
N GLU A 263 -8.47 14.30 5.77
CA GLU A 263 -9.21 15.55 5.56
C GLU A 263 -10.73 15.34 5.53
N ASP A 264 -11.20 14.22 4.96
CA ASP A 264 -12.59 13.79 5.10
C ASP A 264 -12.69 12.80 6.29
N PRO A 265 -13.35 13.18 7.39
CA PRO A 265 -13.42 12.36 8.59
C PRO A 265 -14.40 11.18 8.44
N LEU A 266 -15.12 11.06 7.33
CA LEU A 266 -15.88 9.87 6.93
C LEU A 266 -15.14 9.03 5.89
N THR A 267 -13.84 9.27 5.70
CA THR A 267 -12.95 8.49 4.84
C THR A 267 -13.04 6.99 5.07
N ALA A 268 -12.63 6.24 4.06
CA ALA A 268 -12.61 4.78 4.14
C ALA A 268 -11.58 4.32 5.20
N ALA A 269 -11.85 3.18 5.84
CA ALA A 269 -10.92 2.56 6.79
C ALA A 269 -9.48 2.34 6.24
N ALA A 270 -9.34 2.31 4.91
CA ALA A 270 -8.04 2.24 4.24
C ALA A 270 -7.21 3.52 4.45
N ASP A 271 -7.84 4.69 4.47
CA ASP A 271 -7.15 5.98 4.58
C ASP A 271 -6.64 6.21 6.01
N TYR A 272 -7.44 5.90 7.03
CA TYR A 272 -6.98 5.86 8.42
C TYR A 272 -5.79 4.91 8.61
N THR A 273 -5.83 3.76 7.93
CA THR A 273 -4.76 2.75 8.00
C THR A 273 -3.47 3.30 7.40
N ALA A 274 -3.57 3.96 6.25
CA ALA A 274 -2.44 4.62 5.61
C ALA A 274 -1.87 5.76 6.46
N ALA A 275 -2.74 6.62 7.02
CA ALA A 275 -2.32 7.72 7.89
C ALA A 275 -1.62 7.23 9.18
N ILE A 276 -2.16 6.20 9.84
CA ILE A 276 -1.51 5.57 11.00
C ILE A 276 -0.17 4.96 10.62
N GLY A 277 -0.07 4.32 9.44
CA GLY A 277 1.20 3.80 8.92
C GLY A 277 2.25 4.91 8.73
N ILE A 278 1.84 6.07 8.22
CA ILE A 278 2.75 7.23 8.08
C ILE A 278 3.15 7.78 9.45
N HIS A 279 2.23 7.89 10.42
CA HIS A 279 2.59 8.30 11.77
C HIS A 279 3.51 7.30 12.50
N ALA A 280 3.37 6.00 12.20
CA ALA A 280 4.29 4.98 12.69
C ALA A 280 5.69 5.13 12.10
N LEU A 281 5.79 5.39 10.78
CA LEU A 281 7.06 5.74 10.12
C LEU A 281 7.69 6.98 10.76
N LEU A 282 6.90 8.03 11.01
CA LEU A 282 7.37 9.26 11.66
C LEU A 282 7.91 9.02 13.07
N ALA A 283 7.22 8.24 13.88
CA ALA A 283 7.66 7.94 15.24
C ALA A 283 8.92 7.06 15.28
N ASP A 284 9.07 6.14 14.33
CA ASP A 284 10.19 5.19 14.27
C ASP A 284 11.43 5.78 13.59
N GLU A 285 11.29 6.19 12.33
CA GLU A 285 12.42 6.65 11.52
C GLU A 285 12.75 8.13 11.70
N PHE A 286 11.82 8.94 12.20
CA PHE A 286 11.96 10.40 12.35
C PHE A 286 11.67 10.89 13.78
N GLY A 287 11.82 10.02 14.80
CA GLY A 287 11.50 10.35 16.20
C GLY A 287 12.31 11.49 16.82
N ASP A 288 13.34 11.98 16.13
CA ASP A 288 14.15 13.15 16.48
C ASP A 288 13.62 14.48 15.89
N THR A 289 12.72 14.41 14.92
CA THR A 289 12.07 15.57 14.26
C THR A 289 10.85 16.06 15.03
N ASP A 290 10.40 17.30 14.79
CA ASP A 290 9.18 17.83 15.41
C ASP A 290 7.94 17.00 14.98
N ALA A 291 7.89 16.56 13.72
CA ALA A 291 6.82 15.72 13.19
C ALA A 291 6.78 14.32 13.82
N GLY A 292 7.94 13.71 14.07
CA GLY A 292 8.03 12.41 14.75
C GLY A 292 7.59 12.50 16.21
N LEU A 293 7.99 13.55 16.92
CA LEU A 293 7.57 13.78 18.31
C LEU A 293 6.06 14.06 18.44
N ALA A 294 5.45 14.70 17.43
CA ALA A 294 4.02 15.00 17.40
C ALA A 294 3.12 13.82 16.97
N ALA A 295 3.69 12.74 16.43
CA ALA A 295 2.93 11.62 15.87
C ALA A 295 1.90 10.99 16.84
N PRO A 296 2.21 10.74 18.14
CA PRO A 296 1.22 10.19 19.07
C PRO A 296 0.01 11.10 19.28
N GLU A 297 0.24 12.42 19.42
CA GLU A 297 -0.83 13.41 19.59
C GLU A 297 -1.67 13.52 18.32
N ALA A 298 -1.04 13.46 17.14
CA ALA A 298 -1.73 13.49 15.85
C ALA A 298 -2.67 12.29 15.64
N VAL A 299 -2.24 11.07 16.00
CA VAL A 299 -3.08 9.87 15.92
C VAL A 299 -4.30 9.98 16.84
N GLN A 300 -4.11 10.53 18.06
CA GLN A 300 -5.22 10.76 18.98
C GLN A 300 -6.18 11.83 18.45
N ALA A 301 -5.67 12.95 17.91
CA ALA A 301 -6.49 14.00 17.32
C ALA A 301 -7.31 13.49 16.13
N MET A 302 -6.71 12.67 15.26
CA MET A 302 -7.39 11.99 14.16
C MET A 302 -8.54 11.09 14.66
N TYR A 303 -8.32 10.32 15.73
CA TYR A 303 -9.38 9.53 16.36
C TYR A 303 -10.52 10.42 16.89
N ASP A 304 -10.20 11.49 17.62
CA ASP A 304 -11.18 12.40 18.21
C ASP A 304 -12.03 13.09 17.12
N ASP A 305 -11.40 13.53 16.02
CA ASP A 305 -12.07 14.14 14.87
C ASP A 305 -12.98 13.13 14.13
N ALA A 306 -12.53 11.89 13.95
CA ALA A 306 -13.33 10.81 13.36
C ALA A 306 -14.59 10.52 14.20
N VAL A 307 -14.44 10.40 15.52
CA VAL A 307 -15.58 10.19 16.43
C VAL A 307 -16.51 11.40 16.44
N ALA A 308 -15.99 12.62 16.48
CA ALA A 308 -16.79 13.84 16.44
C ALA A 308 -17.61 13.95 15.14
N SER A 309 -17.00 13.61 14.01
CA SER A 309 -17.65 13.67 12.71
C SER A 309 -18.72 12.58 12.54
N ALA A 310 -18.43 11.36 12.96
CA ALA A 310 -19.44 10.30 13.01
C ALA A 310 -20.62 10.70 13.91
N THR A 311 -20.34 11.31 15.07
CA THR A 311 -21.38 11.85 15.97
C THR A 311 -22.26 12.89 15.29
N ALA A 312 -21.69 13.75 14.45
CA ALA A 312 -22.43 14.78 13.73
C ALA A 312 -23.40 14.20 12.67
N VAL A 313 -23.08 13.04 12.09
CA VAL A 313 -23.99 12.29 11.21
C VAL A 313 -25.08 11.60 12.03
N GLY A 314 -24.68 10.92 13.11
CA GLY A 314 -25.60 10.28 14.04
C GLY A 314 -24.86 9.46 15.08
N LYS A 315 -25.42 9.35 16.29
CA LYS A 315 -24.80 8.61 17.41
C LYS A 315 -24.34 7.20 17.04
N CYS A 316 -25.12 6.49 16.23
CA CYS A 316 -24.81 5.12 15.83
C CYS A 316 -23.76 4.99 14.73
N GLU A 317 -23.45 6.06 14.01
CA GLU A 317 -22.36 6.05 13.03
C GLU A 317 -20.98 5.94 13.71
N GLN A 318 -20.88 6.30 14.99
CA GLN A 318 -19.66 6.12 15.78
C GLN A 318 -19.21 4.66 15.88
N ILE A 319 -20.15 3.69 15.78
CA ILE A 319 -19.85 2.26 15.94
C ILE A 319 -18.77 1.81 14.95
N THR A 320 -18.85 2.28 13.70
CA THR A 320 -17.88 1.92 12.65
C THR A 320 -16.49 2.43 12.99
N VAL A 321 -16.36 3.69 13.43
CA VAL A 321 -15.09 4.31 13.83
C VAL A 321 -14.52 3.62 15.08
N LEU A 322 -15.33 3.44 16.11
CA LEU A 322 -14.92 2.78 17.36
C LEU A 322 -14.44 1.34 17.11
N HIS A 323 -15.13 0.58 16.25
CA HIS A 323 -14.65 -0.76 15.88
C HIS A 323 -13.35 -0.75 15.11
N TYR A 324 -13.16 0.20 14.20
CA TYR A 324 -11.92 0.33 13.47
C TYR A 324 -10.75 0.54 14.45
N PHE A 325 -10.84 1.56 15.32
CA PHE A 325 -9.78 1.87 16.28
C PHE A 325 -9.62 0.80 17.37
N GLN A 326 -10.67 0.08 17.77
CA GLN A 326 -10.54 -1.07 18.66
C GLN A 326 -9.70 -2.20 18.04
N ARG A 327 -9.74 -2.35 16.70
CA ARG A 327 -9.07 -3.45 15.98
C ARG A 327 -7.74 -3.06 15.33
N VAL A 328 -7.46 -1.76 15.19
CA VAL A 328 -6.29 -1.29 14.42
C VAL A 328 -4.98 -1.83 14.96
N GLY A 329 -4.86 -1.95 16.29
CA GLY A 329 -3.66 -2.54 16.93
C GLY A 329 -3.44 -4.03 16.64
N TRP A 330 -4.40 -4.72 16.02
CA TRP A 330 -4.31 -6.16 15.69
C TRP A 330 -4.13 -6.43 14.19
N SER A 331 -4.36 -5.43 13.34
CA SER A 331 -4.56 -5.64 11.90
C SER A 331 -3.42 -5.11 11.02
N LEU A 332 -2.49 -4.36 11.58
CA LEU A 332 -1.47 -3.70 10.78
C LEU A 332 -0.23 -4.58 10.65
N GLU A 333 -0.04 -5.20 9.49
CA GLU A 333 1.27 -5.70 9.02
C GLU A 333 2.19 -4.51 8.60
N LEU A 334 2.09 -3.37 9.28
CA LEU A 334 2.77 -2.12 8.93
C LEU A 334 3.84 -1.80 9.98
N GLY A 335 5.08 -2.24 9.76
CA GLY A 335 6.24 -1.84 10.58
C GLY A 335 6.45 -2.68 11.85
N ASP A 336 7.30 -2.19 12.77
CA ASP A 336 7.49 -2.82 14.09
C ASP A 336 6.17 -2.72 14.87
N ASP A 337 5.52 -3.87 15.08
CA ASP A 337 4.25 -4.02 15.80
C ASP A 337 4.23 -3.23 17.12
N ALA A 338 5.39 -3.04 17.76
CA ALA A 338 5.51 -2.29 19.01
C ALA A 338 5.25 -0.79 18.85
N THR A 339 5.72 -0.15 17.77
CA THR A 339 5.56 1.30 17.55
C THR A 339 4.11 1.64 17.25
N VAL A 340 3.46 0.86 16.38
CA VAL A 340 2.03 1.01 16.06
C VAL A 340 1.16 0.81 17.31
N ALA A 341 1.45 -0.24 18.09
CA ALA A 341 0.71 -0.50 19.33
C ALA A 341 0.86 0.64 20.34
N ALA A 342 2.06 1.22 20.48
CA ALA A 342 2.29 2.35 21.37
C ALA A 342 1.55 3.62 20.91
N LEU A 343 1.58 3.91 19.61
CA LEU A 343 0.92 5.09 19.02
C LEU A 343 -0.61 5.03 19.15
N THR A 344 -1.19 3.86 18.95
CA THR A 344 -2.66 3.68 18.92
C THR A 344 -3.26 3.34 20.29
N ALA A 345 -2.44 3.10 21.32
CA ALA A 345 -2.89 2.63 22.62
C ALA A 345 -4.00 3.49 23.25
N ALA A 346 -3.85 4.83 23.22
CA ALA A 346 -4.82 5.74 23.80
C ALA A 346 -6.18 5.70 23.07
N ALA A 347 -6.15 5.72 21.73
CA ALA A 347 -7.36 5.62 20.91
C ALA A 347 -8.04 4.26 21.05
N VAL A 348 -7.27 3.16 21.12
CA VAL A 348 -7.78 1.80 21.36
C VAL A 348 -8.47 1.71 22.73
N GLU A 349 -7.86 2.27 23.77
CA GLU A 349 -8.40 2.27 25.13
C GLU A 349 -9.72 3.07 25.21
N ASP A 350 -9.76 4.29 24.66
CA ASP A 350 -10.97 5.10 24.65
C ASP A 350 -12.08 4.48 23.78
N ALA A 351 -11.73 3.91 22.62
CA ALA A 351 -12.69 3.21 21.77
C ALA A 351 -13.32 2.01 22.48
N ALA A 352 -12.50 1.21 23.17
CA ALA A 352 -12.95 0.07 23.96
C ALA A 352 -13.85 0.50 25.13
N ALA A 353 -13.58 1.66 25.75
CA ALA A 353 -14.39 2.19 26.85
C ALA A 353 -15.75 2.74 26.39
N ARG A 354 -15.83 3.36 25.20
CA ARG A 354 -17.06 3.99 24.69
C ARG A 354 -17.99 3.02 23.98
N LEU A 355 -17.43 2.06 23.26
CA LEU A 355 -18.18 1.16 22.38
C LEU A 355 -19.33 0.41 23.07
N PRO A 356 -19.18 -0.17 24.28
CA PRO A 356 -20.28 -0.87 24.94
C PRO A 356 -21.52 0.00 25.16
N GLY A 357 -21.33 1.26 25.60
CA GLY A 357 -22.42 2.21 25.80
C GLY A 357 -23.11 2.57 24.50
N ILE A 358 -22.35 2.83 23.43
CA ILE A 358 -22.92 3.13 22.11
C ILE A 358 -23.68 1.94 21.52
N LEU A 359 -23.17 0.70 21.67
CA LEU A 359 -23.86 -0.51 21.23
C LEU A 359 -25.20 -0.71 21.96
N LEU A 360 -25.23 -0.50 23.28
CA LEU A 360 -26.47 -0.57 24.05
C LEU A 360 -27.46 0.48 23.57
N ASP A 361 -27.05 1.75 23.52
CA ASP A 361 -27.93 2.87 23.18
C ASP A 361 -28.52 2.71 21.76
N CYS A 362 -27.69 2.33 20.79
CA CYS A 362 -28.14 2.11 19.42
C CYS A 362 -28.98 0.84 19.26
N GLY A 363 -28.70 -0.20 20.04
CA GLY A 363 -29.52 -1.41 20.09
C GLY A 363 -30.89 -1.15 20.70
N ASP A 364 -30.99 -0.35 21.77
CA ASP A 364 -32.26 0.07 22.37
C ASP A 364 -33.09 0.93 21.41
N ASP A 365 -32.44 1.89 20.74
CA ASP A 365 -33.06 2.69 19.68
C ASP A 365 -33.60 1.82 18.52
N ALA A 366 -32.87 0.78 18.11
CA ALA A 366 -33.31 -0.17 17.09
C ALA A 366 -34.50 -1.01 17.58
N TYR A 367 -34.46 -1.46 18.83
CA TYR A 367 -35.54 -2.21 19.46
C TYR A 367 -36.83 -1.40 19.54
N ALA A 368 -36.72 -0.12 19.95
CA ALA A 368 -37.84 0.81 20.01
C ALA A 368 -38.50 1.08 18.63
N ARG A 369 -37.74 0.97 17.54
CA ARG A 369 -38.25 1.06 16.16
C ARG A 369 -38.82 -0.26 15.62
N GLY A 370 -38.71 -1.36 16.37
CA GLY A 370 -39.11 -2.70 15.93
C GLY A 370 -38.11 -3.39 14.99
N ASP A 371 -36.89 -2.86 14.83
CA ASP A 371 -35.84 -3.48 14.02
C ASP A 371 -35.12 -4.58 14.82
N ARG A 372 -35.75 -5.76 14.88
CA ARG A 372 -35.24 -6.92 15.62
C ARG A 372 -33.88 -7.39 15.09
N THR A 373 -33.63 -7.25 13.78
CA THR A 373 -32.37 -7.68 13.16
C THR A 373 -31.21 -6.79 13.60
N ALA A 374 -31.34 -5.47 13.47
CA ALA A 374 -30.31 -4.54 13.93
C ALA A 374 -30.08 -4.65 15.45
N THR A 375 -31.16 -4.79 16.22
CA THR A 375 -31.07 -4.99 17.68
C THR A 375 -30.23 -6.21 18.04
N LYS A 376 -30.52 -7.36 17.41
CA LYS A 376 -29.78 -8.61 17.63
C LYS A 376 -28.30 -8.49 17.27
N VAL A 377 -27.98 -7.82 16.17
CA VAL A 377 -26.58 -7.59 15.75
C VAL A 377 -25.85 -6.74 16.79
N LEU A 378 -26.40 -5.57 17.15
CA LEU A 378 -25.76 -4.61 18.05
C LEU A 378 -25.63 -5.13 19.47
N LEU A 379 -26.74 -5.59 20.07
CA LEU A 379 -26.75 -6.07 21.45
C LEU A 379 -26.08 -7.44 21.58
N GLY A 380 -26.22 -8.31 20.57
CA GLY A 380 -25.51 -9.58 20.54
C GLY A 380 -24.00 -9.40 20.50
N GLN A 381 -23.51 -8.39 19.78
CA GLN A 381 -22.10 -8.04 19.80
C GLN A 381 -21.63 -7.57 21.17
N LEU A 382 -22.37 -6.68 21.85
CA LEU A 382 -22.05 -6.26 23.22
C LEU A 382 -21.94 -7.47 24.17
N VAL A 383 -22.94 -8.35 24.19
CA VAL A 383 -22.98 -9.53 25.06
C VAL A 383 -21.83 -10.51 24.77
N THR A 384 -21.49 -10.71 23.50
CA THR A 384 -20.47 -11.71 23.10
C THR A 384 -19.04 -11.20 23.21
N THR A 385 -18.80 -9.91 22.94
CA THR A 385 -17.45 -9.34 22.91
C THR A 385 -17.00 -8.78 24.25
N VAL A 386 -17.93 -8.29 25.08
CA VAL A 386 -17.62 -7.69 26.39
C VAL A 386 -18.57 -8.21 27.48
N PRO A 387 -18.55 -9.52 27.80
CA PRO A 387 -19.53 -10.15 28.69
C PRO A 387 -19.54 -9.58 30.12
N ASP A 388 -18.42 -9.00 30.57
CA ASP A 388 -18.27 -8.43 31.91
C ASP A 388 -18.65 -6.92 31.99
N ASP A 389 -19.08 -6.30 30.89
CA ASP A 389 -19.48 -4.89 30.87
C ASP A 389 -20.78 -4.65 31.68
N PRO A 390 -20.89 -3.53 32.44
CA PRO A 390 -22.11 -3.18 33.18
C PRO A 390 -23.39 -3.08 32.32
N ASN A 391 -23.28 -2.85 31.01
CA ASN A 391 -24.41 -2.76 30.09
C ASN A 391 -24.91 -4.12 29.58
N THR A 392 -24.09 -5.17 29.67
CA THR A 392 -24.38 -6.51 29.15
C THR A 392 -25.68 -7.11 29.70
N PRO A 393 -26.01 -7.02 31.01
CA PRO A 393 -27.29 -7.50 31.52
C PRO A 393 -28.52 -6.81 30.92
N ALA A 394 -28.42 -5.50 30.63
CA ALA A 394 -29.52 -4.75 30.00
C ALA A 394 -29.70 -5.19 28.54
N ALA A 395 -28.60 -5.33 27.80
CA ALA A 395 -28.61 -5.85 26.44
C ALA A 395 -29.21 -7.26 26.36
N GLN A 396 -28.81 -8.16 27.28
CA GLN A 396 -29.33 -9.52 27.36
C GLN A 396 -30.85 -9.54 27.61
N ALA A 397 -31.36 -8.69 28.50
CA ALA A 397 -32.80 -8.62 28.78
C ALA A 397 -33.63 -8.26 27.54
N ILE A 398 -33.13 -7.36 26.68
CA ILE A 398 -33.78 -7.00 25.41
C ILE A 398 -33.75 -8.19 24.44
N LEU A 399 -32.60 -8.88 24.32
CA LEU A 399 -32.47 -10.06 23.46
C LEU A 399 -33.40 -11.20 23.91
N ASP A 400 -33.54 -11.40 25.22
CA ASP A 400 -34.45 -12.39 25.81
C ASP A 400 -35.92 -12.06 25.53
N ASP A 401 -36.30 -10.77 25.57
CA ASP A 401 -37.66 -10.35 25.19
C ASP A 401 -37.95 -10.62 23.71
N ILE A 402 -37.00 -10.30 22.81
CA ILE A 402 -37.15 -10.62 21.38
C ILE A 402 -37.32 -12.14 21.18
N ALA A 403 -36.50 -12.96 21.85
CA ALA A 403 -36.60 -14.41 21.77
C ALA A 403 -37.97 -14.90 22.29
N ALA A 404 -38.49 -14.29 23.36
CA ALA A 404 -39.81 -14.61 23.89
C ALA A 404 -40.94 -14.19 22.93
N GLN A 405 -40.80 -13.07 22.22
CA GLN A 405 -41.75 -12.64 21.18
C GLN A 405 -41.77 -13.63 20.01
N GLU A 406 -40.60 -14.00 19.49
CA GLU A 406 -40.47 -14.95 18.38
C GLU A 406 -41.02 -16.33 18.75
N ALA A 407 -40.84 -16.78 20.00
CA ALA A 407 -41.42 -18.02 20.47
C ALA A 407 -42.96 -18.00 20.49
N ARG A 408 -43.58 -16.84 20.81
CA ARG A 408 -45.05 -16.67 20.76
C ARG A 408 -45.56 -16.69 19.32
N GLU A 409 -44.90 -15.96 18.42
CA GLU A 409 -45.26 -15.93 17.00
C GLU A 409 -45.15 -17.33 16.36
N ALA A 410 -44.10 -18.09 16.71
CA ALA A 410 -43.93 -19.46 16.23
C ALA A 410 -45.01 -20.43 16.77
N GLU A 411 -45.45 -20.23 18.01
CA GLU A 411 -46.54 -21.00 18.61
C GLU A 411 -47.89 -20.70 17.93
N GLU A 412 -48.20 -19.42 17.71
CA GLU A 412 -49.41 -18.99 16.99
C GLU A 412 -49.43 -19.52 15.55
N GLU A 413 -48.30 -19.49 14.85
CA GLU A 413 -48.17 -20.07 13.52
C GLU A 413 -48.39 -21.58 13.54
N ARG A 414 -47.84 -22.30 14.53
CA ARG A 414 -48.08 -23.74 14.66
C ARG A 414 -49.55 -24.05 14.90
N GLN A 415 -50.23 -23.29 15.75
CA GLN A 415 -51.67 -23.44 16.00
C GLN A 415 -52.50 -23.18 14.74
N ARG A 416 -52.17 -22.14 13.97
CA ARG A 416 -52.81 -21.88 12.68
C ARG A 416 -52.61 -23.02 11.70
N GLN A 417 -51.39 -23.56 11.59
CA GLN A 417 -51.11 -24.69 10.71
C GLN A 417 -51.85 -25.97 11.13
N GLU A 418 -51.99 -26.21 12.45
CA GLU A 418 -52.78 -27.32 12.99
C GLU A 418 -54.27 -27.14 12.69
N GLU A 419 -54.83 -25.93 12.83
CA GLU A 419 -56.23 -25.63 12.50
C GLU A 419 -56.50 -25.79 10.99
N GLU A 420 -55.62 -25.25 10.13
CA GLU A 420 -55.70 -25.41 8.67
C GLU A 420 -55.52 -26.88 8.25
N ALA A 421 -54.73 -27.67 8.98
CA ALA A 421 -54.61 -29.10 8.73
C ALA A 421 -55.89 -29.84 9.10
N ALA A 422 -56.49 -29.53 10.25
CA ALA A 422 -57.74 -30.13 10.70
C ALA A 422 -58.94 -29.72 9.82
N GLU A 423 -58.96 -28.50 9.29
CA GLU A 423 -59.96 -28.09 8.30
C GLU A 423 -59.82 -28.87 7.00
N ARG A 424 -58.60 -29.00 6.46
CA ARG A 424 -58.37 -29.82 5.26
C ARG A 424 -58.71 -31.29 5.44
N GLU A 425 -58.50 -31.84 6.64
CA GLU A 425 -58.89 -33.21 6.96
C GLU A 425 -60.41 -33.36 6.94
N ARG A 426 -61.16 -32.45 7.58
CA ARG A 426 -62.63 -32.44 7.53
C ARG A 426 -63.17 -32.30 6.11
N GLU A 427 -62.63 -31.37 5.33
CA GLU A 427 -63.03 -31.21 3.92
C GLU A 427 -62.72 -32.47 3.10
N ALA A 428 -61.61 -33.15 3.37
CA ALA A 428 -61.26 -34.39 2.71
C ALA A 428 -62.19 -35.56 3.10
N GLU A 429 -62.59 -35.65 4.37
CA GLU A 429 -63.59 -36.62 4.84
C GLU A 429 -64.97 -36.36 4.21
N GLU A 430 -65.43 -35.11 4.18
CA GLU A 430 -66.68 -34.72 3.53
C GLU A 430 -66.65 -35.01 2.03
N ALA A 431 -65.53 -34.72 1.36
CA ALA A 431 -65.35 -35.03 -0.05
C ALA A 431 -65.30 -36.54 -0.33
N ALA A 432 -64.67 -37.33 0.55
CA ALA A 432 -64.63 -38.78 0.43
C ALA A 432 -66.02 -39.40 0.62
N GLU A 433 -66.79 -38.88 1.57
CA GLU A 433 -68.17 -39.29 1.80
C GLU A 433 -69.06 -38.95 0.60
N GLN A 434 -68.93 -37.74 0.05
CA GLN A 434 -69.67 -37.34 -1.13
C GLN A 434 -69.30 -38.20 -2.35
N ALA A 435 -68.00 -38.50 -2.53
CA ALA A 435 -67.54 -39.37 -3.61
C ALA A 435 -68.12 -40.80 -3.48
N ARG A 436 -68.21 -41.33 -2.27
CA ARG A 436 -68.84 -42.63 -1.99
C ARG A 436 -70.33 -42.62 -2.34
N ILE A 437 -71.05 -41.56 -1.96
CA ILE A 437 -72.47 -41.39 -2.31
C ILE A 437 -72.65 -41.32 -3.84
N ASP A 438 -71.79 -40.58 -4.53
CA ASP A 438 -71.86 -40.44 -6.00
C ASP A 438 -71.56 -41.78 -6.70
N GLU A 439 -70.61 -42.57 -6.18
CA GLU A 439 -70.32 -43.94 -6.66
C GLU A 439 -71.53 -44.87 -6.50
N ILE A 440 -72.18 -44.86 -5.34
CA ILE A 440 -73.41 -45.65 -5.09
C ILE A 440 -74.50 -45.29 -6.12
N ARG A 441 -74.70 -43.99 -6.39
CA ARG A 441 -75.68 -43.54 -7.38
C ARG A 441 -75.33 -43.98 -8.80
N GLU A 442 -74.05 -43.95 -9.16
CA GLU A 442 -73.60 -44.41 -10.48
C GLU A 442 -73.85 -45.91 -10.64
N GLU A 443 -73.57 -46.72 -9.61
CA GLU A 443 -73.85 -48.16 -9.64
C GLU A 443 -75.35 -48.49 -9.69
N ILE A 444 -76.17 -47.74 -8.94
CA ILE A 444 -77.64 -47.87 -9.01
C ILE A 444 -78.14 -47.52 -10.42
N ALA A 445 -77.63 -46.43 -11.01
CA ALA A 445 -77.97 -46.04 -12.36
C ALA A 445 -77.57 -47.10 -13.41
N ASP A 446 -76.39 -47.71 -13.29
CA ASP A 446 -75.95 -48.80 -14.17
C ASP A 446 -76.87 -50.03 -14.04
N ALA A 447 -77.15 -50.46 -12.80
CA ALA A 447 -78.05 -51.57 -12.50
C ALA A 447 -79.49 -51.29 -12.98
N SER A 448 -79.98 -50.05 -12.91
CA SER A 448 -81.30 -49.67 -13.44
C SER A 448 -81.42 -49.91 -14.95
N SER A 449 -80.30 -49.87 -15.67
CA SER A 449 -80.24 -49.99 -17.13
C SER A 449 -80.01 -51.43 -17.63
N GLY A 450 -79.47 -52.31 -16.79
CA GLY A 450 -79.02 -53.66 -17.18
C GLY A 450 -79.21 -54.78 -16.17
N GLY A 451 -79.70 -54.48 -14.96
CA GLY A 451 -79.95 -55.44 -13.89
C GLY A 451 -81.25 -56.22 -14.06
N ASP A 452 -81.36 -57.33 -13.32
CA ASP A 452 -82.59 -58.12 -13.22
C ASP A 452 -83.60 -57.44 -12.29
N ASN A 453 -84.90 -57.72 -12.45
CA ASN A 453 -85.93 -57.06 -11.66
C ASN A 453 -85.93 -57.54 -10.21
N LEU A 454 -85.74 -56.62 -9.27
CA LEU A 454 -85.93 -56.83 -7.84
C LEU A 454 -87.42 -56.72 -7.50
N ALA A 455 -87.95 -57.68 -6.73
CA ALA A 455 -89.35 -57.64 -6.28
C ALA A 455 -89.54 -56.60 -5.16
N ASP A 456 -90.76 -56.11 -5.01
CA ASP A 456 -91.14 -55.25 -3.87
C ASP A 456 -91.14 -56.09 -2.57
N PRO A 457 -90.65 -55.54 -1.45
CA PRO A 457 -90.56 -56.27 -0.20
C PRO A 457 -91.93 -56.43 0.47
N ASP A 458 -92.11 -57.51 1.23
CA ASP A 458 -93.37 -57.80 1.90
C ASP A 458 -93.47 -57.04 3.25
N PRO A 459 -94.63 -56.43 3.58
CA PRO A 459 -94.87 -55.88 4.91
C PRO A 459 -94.90 -57.00 5.98
N ALA A 460 -93.95 -56.99 6.91
CA ALA A 460 -93.78 -57.98 7.97
C ALA A 460 -94.32 -57.52 9.33
N GLY A 461 -94.60 -56.22 9.51
CA GLY A 461 -95.11 -55.73 10.79
C GLY A 461 -95.28 -54.22 10.86
N SER A 462 -95.52 -53.73 12.08
CA SER A 462 -95.58 -52.29 12.37
C SER A 462 -94.49 -51.91 13.37
N THR A 463 -93.77 -50.85 13.05
CA THR A 463 -92.66 -50.26 13.80
C THR A 463 -93.15 -48.92 14.35
N GLY A 464 -92.72 -48.53 15.54
CA GLY A 464 -93.29 -47.39 16.28
C GLY A 464 -93.05 -45.98 15.72
N GLY A 465 -92.80 -45.81 14.42
CA GLY A 465 -92.70 -44.52 13.73
C GLY A 465 -91.54 -44.38 12.71
N SER A 466 -90.51 -45.22 12.80
CA SER A 466 -89.49 -45.38 11.76
C SER A 466 -89.89 -46.51 10.80
N MET A 467 -89.30 -46.58 9.60
CA MET A 467 -89.39 -47.78 8.78
C MET A 467 -88.20 -48.68 9.09
N GLU A 468 -88.43 -49.99 9.15
CA GLU A 468 -87.38 -51.00 9.29
C GLU A 468 -87.44 -51.92 8.08
N LEU A 469 -86.28 -52.14 7.45
CA LEU A 469 -86.13 -53.02 6.32
C LEU A 469 -85.19 -54.16 6.72
N ALA A 470 -85.73 -55.37 6.79
CA ALA A 470 -84.97 -56.59 7.03
C ALA A 470 -84.70 -57.29 5.70
N ILE A 471 -83.43 -57.44 5.34
CA ILE A 471 -83.04 -58.20 4.16
C ILE A 471 -82.31 -59.47 4.60
N GLY A 472 -82.79 -60.61 4.09
CA GLY A 472 -82.24 -61.92 4.32
C GLY A 472 -81.35 -62.35 3.16
N ASN A 473 -80.16 -62.84 3.47
CA ASN A 473 -79.27 -63.48 2.51
C ASN A 473 -79.26 -65.00 2.77
N SER A 474 -79.91 -65.76 1.90
CA SER A 474 -79.86 -67.22 1.93
C SER A 474 -78.81 -67.79 0.96
N SER A 475 -77.97 -66.95 0.33
CA SER A 475 -76.93 -67.38 -0.60
C SER A 475 -75.60 -67.63 0.12
N GLY A 476 -74.69 -68.37 -0.52
CA GLY A 476 -73.32 -68.56 0.00
C GLY A 476 -72.39 -67.36 -0.21
N TYR A 477 -72.89 -66.27 -0.81
CA TYR A 477 -72.11 -65.10 -1.19
C TYR A 477 -72.42 -63.93 -0.27
N THR A 478 -71.44 -63.07 -0.02
CA THR A 478 -71.71 -61.78 0.63
C THR A 478 -72.49 -60.91 -0.34
N LEU A 479 -73.64 -60.40 0.10
CA LEU A 479 -74.43 -59.44 -0.65
C LEU A 479 -74.08 -58.02 -0.20
N GLU A 480 -74.00 -57.11 -1.16
CA GLU A 480 -73.99 -55.67 -0.92
C GLU A 480 -75.32 -55.10 -1.41
N ILE A 481 -76.00 -54.39 -0.52
CA ILE A 481 -77.25 -53.71 -0.78
C ILE A 481 -76.92 -52.23 -0.93
N LEU A 482 -77.28 -51.66 -2.08
CA LEU A 482 -77.17 -50.22 -2.34
C LEU A 482 -78.57 -49.62 -2.37
N TYR A 483 -78.71 -48.41 -1.85
CA TYR A 483 -79.98 -47.69 -1.86
C TYR A 483 -79.80 -46.19 -2.08
N ASP A 484 -80.70 -45.58 -2.86
CA ASP A 484 -80.79 -44.13 -3.07
C ASP A 484 -82.25 -43.66 -2.96
N GLY A 485 -82.51 -42.70 -2.07
CA GLY A 485 -83.86 -42.20 -1.78
C GLY A 485 -83.81 -40.98 -0.84
N PRO A 486 -84.67 -40.89 0.19
CA PRO A 486 -84.53 -39.91 1.26
C PRO A 486 -83.13 -39.88 1.93
N GLU A 487 -82.42 -41.00 1.90
CA GLU A 487 -80.99 -41.11 2.18
C GLU A 487 -80.33 -42.09 1.21
N THR A 488 -79.02 -41.95 1.01
CA THR A 488 -78.21 -42.79 0.12
C THR A 488 -77.20 -43.55 0.96
N GLY A 489 -77.03 -44.84 0.69
CA GLY A 489 -76.03 -45.62 1.41
C GLY A 489 -75.92 -47.06 0.92
N SER A 490 -75.11 -47.83 1.64
CA SER A 490 -75.00 -49.27 1.42
C SER A 490 -74.80 -50.01 2.73
N PHE A 491 -75.16 -51.29 2.72
CA PHE A 491 -74.79 -52.22 3.78
C PHE A 491 -74.52 -53.60 3.19
N THR A 492 -73.72 -54.40 3.90
CA THR A 492 -73.37 -55.75 3.47
C THR A 492 -74.04 -56.80 4.36
N ILE A 493 -74.46 -57.89 3.74
CA ILE A 493 -75.06 -59.04 4.41
C ILE A 493 -74.16 -60.22 4.15
N GLY A 494 -73.59 -60.78 5.21
CA GLY A 494 -72.70 -61.93 5.11
C GLY A 494 -73.35 -63.11 4.38
N GLY A 495 -72.54 -63.90 3.68
CA GLY A 495 -72.99 -65.17 3.09
C GLY A 495 -73.44 -66.16 4.15
N CYS A 496 -74.35 -67.05 3.76
CA CYS A 496 -74.84 -68.14 4.57
C CYS A 496 -74.13 -69.45 4.20
N ASP A 497 -73.26 -69.91 5.10
CA ASP A 497 -72.42 -71.11 4.89
C ASP A 497 -73.22 -72.42 4.74
N ASP A 498 -74.38 -72.53 5.38
CA ASP A 498 -75.17 -73.77 5.48
C ASP A 498 -76.60 -73.65 4.87
N CYS A 499 -76.84 -72.64 4.04
CA CYS A 499 -78.17 -72.41 3.46
C CYS A 499 -78.53 -73.42 2.37
N ALA A 500 -79.68 -74.07 2.51
CA ALA A 500 -80.22 -75.02 1.53
C ALA A 500 -80.96 -74.36 0.34
N GLY A 501 -80.63 -73.10 0.01
CA GLY A 501 -81.29 -72.31 -1.03
C GLY A 501 -82.77 -71.99 -0.74
N GLN A 502 -83.14 -71.86 0.54
CA GLN A 502 -84.51 -71.56 0.95
C GLN A 502 -84.54 -70.38 1.91
N CYS A 503 -85.25 -69.33 1.50
CA CYS A 503 -85.65 -68.20 2.33
C CYS A 503 -86.67 -68.64 3.38
N THR A 504 -86.17 -69.18 4.49
CA THR A 504 -86.93 -69.47 5.69
C THR A 504 -86.15 -68.94 6.89
N ASP A 505 -86.86 -68.41 7.89
CA ASP A 505 -86.33 -67.62 9.03
C ASP A 505 -85.17 -68.28 9.78
N GLY A 506 -84.97 -69.59 9.63
CA GLY A 506 -83.92 -70.35 10.32
C GLY A 506 -82.60 -70.51 9.57
N TRP A 507 -82.50 -70.07 8.31
CA TRP A 507 -81.32 -70.34 7.48
C TRP A 507 -80.66 -69.07 6.94
N ALA A 508 -81.40 -68.04 6.55
CA ALA A 508 -80.80 -66.81 6.01
C ALA A 508 -80.05 -65.98 7.07
N VAL A 509 -79.00 -65.29 6.65
CA VAL A 509 -78.35 -64.22 7.44
C VAL A 509 -79.16 -62.95 7.21
N TRP A 510 -79.73 -62.40 8.27
CA TRP A 510 -80.56 -61.20 8.20
C TRP A 510 -79.80 -59.98 8.67
N GLU A 511 -79.93 -58.88 7.94
CA GLU A 511 -79.54 -57.56 8.39
C GLU A 511 -80.78 -56.66 8.39
N THR A 512 -80.96 -55.87 9.45
CA THR A 512 -82.08 -54.94 9.57
C THR A 512 -81.54 -53.51 9.62
N VAL A 513 -81.97 -52.69 8.67
CA VAL A 513 -81.63 -51.27 8.62
C VAL A 513 -82.88 -50.44 8.93
N SER A 514 -82.69 -49.32 9.63
CA SER A 514 -83.76 -48.33 9.80
C SER A 514 -83.48 -47.17 8.86
N LEU A 515 -84.42 -46.94 7.94
CA LEU A 515 -84.33 -45.88 6.94
C LEU A 515 -85.53 -44.92 7.13
N PRO A 516 -85.42 -43.64 6.73
CA PRO A 516 -86.57 -42.76 6.56
C PRO A 516 -87.63 -43.37 5.63
N ALA A 517 -88.90 -43.00 5.83
CA ALA A 517 -89.96 -43.40 4.89
C ALA A 517 -89.84 -42.63 3.58
N GLY A 518 -90.09 -43.30 2.46
CA GLY A 518 -90.06 -42.72 1.12
C GLY A 518 -89.80 -43.75 0.03
N GLU A 519 -89.64 -43.25 -1.19
CA GLU A 519 -89.29 -44.05 -2.36
C GLU A 519 -87.76 -44.24 -2.43
N TYR A 520 -87.32 -45.49 -2.60
CA TYR A 520 -85.91 -45.86 -2.70
C TYR A 520 -85.66 -46.66 -3.99
N GLU A 521 -84.62 -46.29 -4.73
CA GLU A 521 -84.00 -47.15 -5.73
C GLU A 521 -83.04 -48.11 -5.02
N MET A 522 -83.21 -49.41 -5.24
CA MET A 522 -82.53 -50.47 -4.51
C MET A 522 -81.76 -51.36 -5.46
N VAL A 523 -80.53 -51.70 -5.10
CA VAL A 523 -79.72 -52.70 -5.80
C VAL A 523 -79.24 -53.78 -4.85
N VAL A 524 -79.34 -55.03 -5.28
CA VAL A 524 -78.76 -56.20 -4.60
C VAL A 524 -77.71 -56.81 -5.52
N LYS A 525 -76.45 -56.82 -5.08
CA LYS A 525 -75.34 -57.43 -5.83
C LYS A 525 -74.49 -58.35 -4.94
N ALA A 526 -73.82 -59.33 -5.53
CA ALA A 526 -72.82 -60.13 -4.83
C ALA A 526 -71.45 -59.42 -4.86
N THR A 527 -70.71 -59.40 -3.77
CA THR A 527 -69.37 -58.77 -3.73
C THR A 527 -68.26 -59.65 -4.31
N ASP A 528 -68.45 -60.98 -4.24
CA ASP A 528 -67.37 -61.96 -4.45
C ASP A 528 -67.44 -62.68 -5.80
N GLU A 529 -68.49 -62.47 -6.61
CA GLU A 529 -68.68 -63.11 -7.92
C GLU A 529 -69.41 -62.21 -8.93
N TYR A 530 -69.20 -62.47 -10.24
CA TYR A 530 -69.87 -61.76 -11.33
C TYR A 530 -71.31 -62.24 -11.52
N VAL A 531 -72.18 -61.82 -10.63
CA VAL A 531 -73.63 -62.04 -10.73
C VAL A 531 -74.27 -60.74 -11.24
N THR A 532 -75.22 -60.84 -12.18
CA THR A 532 -76.00 -59.68 -12.61
C THR A 532 -76.71 -59.07 -11.41
N PRO A 533 -76.54 -57.76 -11.13
CA PRO A 533 -77.22 -57.11 -10.01
C PRO A 533 -78.73 -57.09 -10.22
N TYR A 534 -79.50 -57.14 -9.14
CA TYR A 534 -80.94 -56.94 -9.16
C TYR A 534 -81.25 -55.47 -8.83
N TYR A 535 -82.24 -54.89 -9.49
CA TYR A 535 -82.67 -53.50 -9.33
C TYR A 535 -84.19 -53.39 -9.15
N GLY A 536 -84.65 -52.54 -8.23
CA GLY A 536 -86.06 -52.21 -8.06
C GLY A 536 -86.28 -50.85 -7.41
N VAL A 537 -87.51 -50.35 -7.48
CA VAL A 537 -87.93 -49.10 -6.82
C VAL A 537 -88.98 -49.44 -5.79
N TRP A 538 -88.69 -49.17 -4.52
CA TRP A 538 -89.56 -49.52 -3.40
C TRP A 538 -90.15 -48.28 -2.75
N ASP A 539 -91.46 -48.28 -2.51
CA ASP A 539 -92.15 -47.26 -1.72
C ASP A 539 -92.34 -47.80 -0.30
N LEU A 540 -91.61 -47.23 0.66
CA LEU A 540 -91.52 -47.74 2.03
C LEU A 540 -92.23 -46.79 3.01
N ASP A 541 -93.33 -47.27 3.58
CA ASP A 541 -94.20 -46.52 4.48
C ASP A 541 -93.60 -46.36 5.89
N SER A 542 -93.83 -45.20 6.50
CA SER A 542 -93.48 -44.93 7.90
C SER A 542 -94.27 -45.84 8.85
N GLY A 543 -93.58 -46.43 9.82
CA GLY A 543 -94.20 -47.27 10.84
C GLY A 543 -94.55 -48.69 10.37
N THR A 544 -93.99 -49.11 9.24
CA THR A 544 -94.07 -50.46 8.69
C THR A 544 -92.69 -51.13 8.76
N ALA A 545 -92.66 -52.41 9.15
CA ALA A 545 -91.50 -53.27 8.94
C ALA A 545 -91.68 -53.99 7.60
N TYR A 546 -90.65 -53.99 6.77
CA TYR A 546 -90.57 -54.72 5.52
C TYR A 546 -89.55 -55.85 5.64
N GLU A 547 -89.82 -56.97 4.99
CA GLU A 547 -88.94 -58.13 4.97
C GLU A 547 -88.84 -58.67 3.55
N GLU A 548 -87.63 -58.97 3.12
CA GLU A 548 -87.38 -59.62 1.83
C GLU A 548 -86.16 -60.54 1.95
N CYS A 549 -86.17 -61.67 1.25
CA CYS A 549 -85.06 -62.61 1.29
C CYS A 549 -84.58 -62.99 -0.11
N TYR A 550 -83.26 -62.88 -0.30
CA TYR A 550 -82.59 -63.16 -1.55
C TYR A 550 -81.79 -64.45 -1.49
N TYR A 551 -81.80 -65.16 -2.61
CA TYR A 551 -80.91 -66.27 -2.87
C TYR A 551 -80.38 -66.16 -4.29
N ILE A 552 -79.07 -66.22 -4.44
CA ILE A 552 -78.39 -66.19 -5.73
C ILE A 552 -77.96 -67.62 -6.07
N GLU A 553 -78.45 -68.13 -7.20
CA GLU A 553 -77.97 -69.37 -7.81
C GLU A 553 -76.94 -69.04 -8.90
N THR A 554 -75.68 -69.42 -8.69
CA THR A 554 -74.67 -69.43 -9.75
C THR A 554 -74.85 -70.70 -10.58
N TYR A 555 -75.18 -70.54 -11.86
CA TYR A 555 -75.40 -71.64 -12.81
C TYR A 555 -74.11 -72.24 -13.39
#